data_AF-A0A151XH73-F1
#
_entry.id   AF-A0A151XH73-F1
#
_cell.length_a   1.000
_cell.length_b   1.000
_cell.length_c   1.000
_cell.angle_alpha   90.00
_cell.angle_beta   90.00
_cell.angle_gamma   90.00
#
_symmetry.space_group_name_H-M   'P 1'
#
loop_
_entity.id
_entity.type
_entity.pdbx_description
1 polymer ?
#
loop_
_entity_poly.entity_id
_entity_poly.type
_entity_poly.pdbx_seq_one_letter_code
_entity_poly.pdbx_strand_id
1 'polypeptide(L)'
;MAVYLFQRSLIAFLNEKFDNLNKIFYFSDGSGAQYKNKKNFANLYYHKRDFNVMAECHFFATSHGKGPCDDLRGVIKRLAAKASLQNVNDLINTPEKFFLWVNKNIVNIILIQNFFLLKNTKLKYLNWKIVFEKRKNDSWYFKTSFIHSKKTRKNRNKNNIISF
;
A
#
# COMPACT_ATOMS: atom_id res chain seq x y z
N MET A 1 6.66 -7.56 -3.47
CA MET A 1 7.05 -7.20 -4.85
C MET A 1 5.86 -6.63 -5.61
N ALA A 2 4.75 -7.37 -5.76
CA ALA A 2 3.53 -6.86 -6.41
C ALA A 2 3.03 -5.51 -5.83
N VAL A 3 2.88 -5.42 -4.50
CA VAL A 3 2.45 -4.18 -3.82
C VAL A 3 3.36 -2.99 -4.14
N TYR A 4 4.69 -3.19 -4.11
CA TYR A 4 5.66 -2.15 -4.41
C TYR A 4 5.57 -1.66 -5.86
N LEU A 5 5.44 -2.59 -6.81
CA LEU A 5 5.32 -2.25 -8.24
C LEU A 5 4.03 -1.45 -8.50
N PHE A 6 2.93 -1.85 -7.87
CA PHE A 6 1.68 -1.11 -7.91
C PHE A 6 1.83 0.29 -7.30
N GLN A 7 2.39 0.39 -6.09
CA GLN A 7 2.66 1.67 -5.43
C GLN A 7 3.49 2.60 -6.31
N ARG A 8 4.54 2.10 -6.98
CA ARG A 8 5.34 2.92 -7.88
C ARG A 8 4.52 3.51 -9.02
N SER A 9 3.72 2.70 -9.70
CA SER A 9 2.87 3.19 -10.80
C SER A 9 1.81 4.17 -10.28
N LEU A 10 1.22 3.88 -9.12
CA LEU A 10 0.23 4.75 -8.49
C LEU A 10 0.83 6.10 -8.09
N ILE A 11 1.98 6.10 -7.43
CA ILE A 11 2.62 7.33 -6.95
C ILE A 11 3.12 8.18 -8.12
N ALA A 12 3.64 7.55 -9.19
CA ALA A 12 3.99 8.27 -10.41
C ALA A 12 2.78 9.02 -10.97
N PHE A 13 1.63 8.33 -11.11
CA PHE A 13 0.37 8.95 -11.52
C PHE A 13 -0.09 10.07 -10.56
N LEU A 14 0.03 9.86 -9.25
CA LEU A 14 -0.36 10.88 -8.27
C LEU A 14 0.54 12.12 -8.34
N ASN A 15 1.83 11.96 -8.56
CA ASN A 15 2.78 13.07 -8.72
C ASN A 15 2.53 13.87 -10.00
N GLU A 16 2.08 13.22 -11.09
CA GLU A 16 1.69 13.91 -12.32
C GLU A 16 0.38 14.68 -12.15
N LYS A 17 -0.53 14.17 -11.31
CA LYS A 17 -1.87 14.72 -11.13
C LYS A 17 -1.94 15.85 -10.10
N PHE A 18 -1.12 15.79 -9.07
CA PHE A 18 -1.15 16.72 -7.96
C PHE A 18 0.21 17.37 -7.78
N ASP A 19 0.24 18.69 -7.85
CA ASP A 19 1.44 19.45 -7.50
C ASP A 19 1.72 19.29 -6.00
N ASN A 20 2.97 18.98 -5.65
CA ASN A 20 3.46 18.89 -4.26
C ASN A 20 2.81 17.78 -3.39
N LEU A 21 2.84 16.53 -3.86
CA LEU A 21 2.46 15.37 -3.05
C LEU A 21 3.40 15.17 -1.84
N ASN A 22 2.99 15.64 -0.67
CA ASN A 22 3.84 15.62 0.52
C ASN A 22 3.83 14.28 1.27
N LYS A 23 2.65 13.68 1.44
CA LYS A 23 2.44 12.50 2.29
C LYS A 23 1.29 11.62 1.81
N ILE A 24 1.47 10.30 1.90
CA ILE A 24 0.45 9.29 1.58
C ILE A 24 0.05 8.52 2.83
N PHE A 25 -1.25 8.40 3.07
CA PHE A 25 -1.81 7.59 4.14
C PHE A 25 -2.36 6.28 3.57
N TYR A 26 -1.73 5.17 3.92
CA TYR A 26 -2.20 3.83 3.60
C TYR A 26 -3.08 3.32 4.74
N PHE A 27 -4.20 2.70 4.38
CA PHE A 27 -5.11 2.06 5.34
C PHE A 27 -5.23 0.58 4.99
N SER A 28 -5.05 -0.29 5.98
CA SER A 28 -5.18 -1.75 5.83
C SER A 28 -6.25 -2.28 6.78
N ASP A 29 -7.06 -3.21 6.30
CA ASP A 29 -8.20 -3.85 6.98
C ASP A 29 -7.82 -4.77 8.16
N GLY A 30 -6.57 -4.71 8.61
CA GLY A 30 -6.26 -5.09 9.99
C GLY A 30 -6.02 -6.56 10.24
N SER A 31 -5.90 -7.42 9.22
CA SER A 31 -5.53 -8.80 9.47
C SER A 31 -4.18 -8.85 10.19
N GLY A 32 -4.10 -9.54 11.34
CA GLY A 32 -2.86 -9.62 12.13
C GLY A 32 -1.65 -10.16 11.35
N ALA A 33 -1.89 -10.89 10.26
CA ALA A 33 -0.86 -11.33 9.31
C ALA A 33 -0.29 -10.18 8.46
N GLN A 34 -1.11 -9.18 8.09
CA GLN A 34 -0.68 -7.99 7.36
C GLN A 34 0.21 -7.09 8.24
N TYR A 35 -0.14 -6.93 9.51
CA TYR A 35 0.69 -6.20 10.47
C TYR A 35 2.08 -6.84 10.62
N LYS A 36 2.16 -8.18 10.68
CA LYS A 36 3.44 -8.89 10.80
C LYS A 36 4.27 -8.92 9.51
N ASN A 37 3.81 -8.29 8.43
CA ASN A 37 4.50 -8.31 7.16
C ASN A 37 5.69 -7.33 7.14
N LYS A 38 6.89 -7.86 7.39
CA LYS A 38 8.16 -7.12 7.30
C LYS A 38 8.36 -6.34 5.99
N LYS A 39 7.75 -6.78 4.88
CA LYS A 39 7.89 -6.12 3.57
C LYS A 39 7.14 -4.79 3.54
N ASN A 40 6.01 -4.68 4.24
CA ASN A 40 5.25 -3.43 4.33
C ASN A 40 6.02 -2.39 5.13
N PHE A 41 6.61 -2.78 6.27
CA PHE A 41 7.50 -1.90 7.04
C PHE A 41 8.73 -1.47 6.26
N ALA A 42 9.39 -2.38 5.55
CA ALA A 42 10.52 -2.03 4.70
C ALA A 42 10.12 -1.05 3.59
N ASN A 43 8.97 -1.26 2.95
CA ASN A 43 8.43 -0.30 1.98
C ASN A 43 8.18 1.07 2.61
N LEU A 44 7.59 1.12 3.81
CA LEU A 44 7.32 2.36 4.53
C LEU A 44 8.61 3.13 4.88
N TYR A 45 9.61 2.41 5.40
CA TYR A 45 10.91 2.97 5.75
C TYR A 45 11.63 3.58 4.54
N TYR A 46 11.63 2.86 3.42
CA TYR A 46 12.27 3.33 2.19
C TYR A 46 11.38 4.24 1.35
N HIS A 47 10.15 4.55 1.78
CA HIS A 47 9.17 5.26 0.96
C HIS A 47 9.64 6.65 0.53
N LYS A 48 10.17 7.44 1.49
CA LYS A 48 10.71 8.77 1.20
C LYS A 48 11.91 8.70 0.26
N ARG A 49 12.79 7.72 0.42
CA ARG A 49 13.96 7.53 -0.45
C ARG A 49 13.55 7.11 -1.87
N ASP A 50 12.60 6.20 -1.99
CA ASP A 50 12.24 5.57 -3.25
C ASP A 50 11.29 6.42 -4.10
N PHE A 51 10.41 7.18 -3.46
CA PHE A 51 9.32 7.90 -4.12
C PHE A 51 9.37 9.42 -3.89
N ASN A 52 10.30 9.91 -3.06
CA ASN A 52 10.36 11.30 -2.60
C ASN A 52 9.10 11.78 -1.84
N VAL A 53 8.27 10.86 -1.36
CA VAL A 53 7.00 11.18 -0.66
C VAL A 53 7.00 10.50 0.70
N MET A 54 6.54 11.19 1.75
CA MET A 54 6.38 10.59 3.08
C MET A 54 5.20 9.61 3.07
N ALA A 55 5.23 8.58 3.91
CA ALA A 55 4.09 7.67 4.02
C ALA A 55 3.84 7.23 5.45
N GLU A 56 2.56 6.99 5.75
CA GLU A 56 2.09 6.34 6.96
C GLU A 56 1.20 5.16 6.59
N CYS A 57 1.22 4.12 7.43
CA CYS A 57 0.35 2.96 7.26
C CYS A 57 -0.42 2.72 8.54
N HIS A 58 -1.74 2.84 8.46
CA HIS A 58 -2.69 2.65 9.55
C HIS A 58 -3.29 1.26 9.47
N PHE A 59 -3.22 0.52 10.57
CA PHE A 59 -3.77 -0.82 10.71
C PHE A 59 -4.92 -0.80 11.72
N PHE A 60 -6.10 -1.21 11.30
CA PHE A 60 -7.24 -1.35 12.21
C PHE A 60 -7.14 -2.65 13.00
N ALA A 61 -7.52 -2.66 14.28
CA ALA A 61 -7.40 -3.85 15.13
C ALA A 61 -8.46 -4.92 14.81
N THR A 62 -9.61 -4.50 14.29
CA THR A 62 -10.72 -5.37 13.95
C THR A 62 -10.67 -5.71 12.46
N SER A 63 -10.44 -6.98 12.12
CA SER A 63 -10.45 -7.55 10.76
C SER A 63 -11.78 -7.39 9.99
N HIS A 64 -12.72 -6.61 10.53
CA HIS A 64 -14.04 -6.31 9.97
C HIS A 64 -14.24 -4.81 9.69
N GLY A 65 -13.17 -4.00 9.78
CA GLY A 65 -13.24 -2.58 9.46
C GLY A 65 -13.41 -2.37 7.95
N LYS A 66 -14.66 -2.46 7.47
CA LYS A 66 -15.04 -1.88 6.19
C LYS A 66 -14.74 -0.39 6.30
N GLY A 67 -13.71 0.06 5.60
CA GLY A 67 -13.35 1.47 5.62
C GLY A 67 -14.31 2.27 4.72
N PRO A 68 -14.29 3.60 4.78
CA PRO A 68 -15.02 4.45 3.83
C PRO A 68 -14.73 4.10 2.34
N CYS A 69 -13.54 3.55 2.07
CA CYS A 69 -13.15 3.04 0.75
C CYS A 69 -14.02 1.85 0.27
N ASP A 70 -14.39 0.94 1.18
CA ASP A 70 -15.24 -0.21 0.86
C ASP A 70 -16.67 0.21 0.58
N ASP A 71 -17.17 1.22 1.29
CA ASP A 71 -18.50 1.79 1.07
C ASP A 71 -18.61 2.42 -0.31
N LEU A 72 -17.62 3.24 -0.70
CA LEU A 72 -17.57 3.85 -2.03
C LEU A 72 -17.56 2.78 -3.12
N ARG A 73 -16.72 1.76 -2.99
CA ARG A 73 -16.65 0.63 -3.93
C ARG A 73 -17.98 -0.13 -3.98
N GLY A 74 -18.63 -0.33 -2.84
CA GLY A 74 -19.92 -0.99 -2.74
C GLY A 74 -21.01 -0.23 -3.50
N VAL A 75 -21.05 1.09 -3.32
CA VAL A 75 -21.99 1.97 -4.03
C VAL A 75 -21.75 1.90 -5.55
N ILE A 76 -20.50 2.05 -6.01
CA ILE A 76 -20.16 1.99 -7.44
C ILE A 76 -20.61 0.65 -8.04
N LYS A 77 -20.26 -0.48 -7.38
CA LYS A 77 -20.65 -1.82 -7.85
C LYS A 77 -22.16 -1.98 -7.90
N ARG A 78 -22.87 -1.51 -6.88
CA ARG A 78 -24.34 -1.58 -6.83
C ARG A 78 -24.98 -0.77 -7.95
N LEU A 79 -24.49 0.43 -8.22
CA LEU A 79 -25.01 1.28 -9.30
C LEU A 79 -24.74 0.66 -10.67
N ALA A 80 -23.53 0.14 -10.90
CA ALA A 80 -23.18 -0.53 -12.15
C ALA A 80 -24.02 -1.81 -12.35
N ALA A 81 -24.21 -2.62 -11.30
CA ALA A 81 -25.07 -3.80 -11.36
C ALA A 81 -26.52 -3.43 -11.70
N LYS A 82 -27.06 -2.39 -11.06
CA LYS A 82 -28.40 -1.87 -11.37
C LYS A 82 -28.50 -1.41 -12.82
N ALA A 83 -27.53 -0.63 -13.31
CA ALA A 83 -27.51 -0.17 -14.69
C ALA A 83 -27.43 -1.33 -15.70
N SER A 84 -26.62 -2.35 -15.41
CA SER A 84 -26.54 -3.55 -16.24
C SER A 84 -27.85 -4.32 -16.27
N LEU A 85 -28.57 -4.42 -15.15
CA LEU A 85 -29.87 -5.11 -15.10
C LEU A 85 -30.98 -4.34 -15.83
N GLN A 86 -30.89 -3.01 -15.86
CA GLN A 86 -31.87 -2.15 -16.53
C GLN A 86 -31.65 -2.03 -18.04
N ASN A 87 -30.48 -2.42 -18.55
CA ASN A 87 -30.15 -2.34 -19.97
C ASN A 87 -29.84 -3.73 -20.55
N VAL A 88 -30.91 -4.46 -20.92
CA VAL A 88 -30.84 -5.84 -21.42
C VAL A 88 -30.00 -5.95 -22.71
N ASN A 89 -29.92 -4.87 -23.49
CA ASN A 89 -29.20 -4.85 -24.77
C ASN A 89 -27.71 -4.52 -24.63
N ASP A 90 -27.28 -3.87 -23.54
CA ASP A 90 -25.88 -3.50 -23.31
C ASP A 90 -25.47 -3.74 -21.85
N LEU A 91 -25.23 -5.03 -21.56
CA LEU A 91 -24.80 -5.49 -20.24
C LEU A 91 -23.36 -5.03 -19.93
N ILE A 92 -23.14 -4.63 -18.68
CA ILE A 92 -21.82 -4.29 -18.14
C ILE A 92 -21.15 -5.57 -17.64
N ASN A 93 -20.74 -6.43 -18.57
CA ASN A 93 -20.16 -7.74 -18.28
C ASN A 93 -18.64 -7.81 -18.49
N THR A 94 -18.01 -6.75 -19.01
CA THR A 94 -16.55 -6.66 -19.15
C THR A 94 -15.95 -5.58 -18.23
N PRO A 95 -14.70 -5.75 -17.78
CA PRO A 95 -14.01 -4.73 -16.99
C PRO A 95 -13.88 -3.37 -17.71
N GLU A 96 -13.75 -3.39 -19.04
CA GLU A 96 -13.68 -2.19 -19.87
C GLU A 96 -15.01 -1.44 -19.88
N LYS A 97 -16.12 -2.15 -20.12
CA LYS A 97 -17.46 -1.54 -20.05
C LYS A 97 -17.74 -0.98 -18.66
N PHE A 98 -17.34 -1.68 -17.60
CA PHE A 98 -17.47 -1.20 -16.23
C PHE A 98 -16.69 0.11 -16.03
N PHE A 99 -15.45 0.17 -16.49
CA PHE A 99 -14.62 1.37 -16.39
C PHE A 99 -15.23 2.56 -17.14
N LEU A 100 -15.62 2.36 -18.39
CA LEU A 100 -16.24 3.38 -19.23
C LEU A 100 -17.56 3.88 -18.62
N TRP A 101 -18.39 2.96 -18.13
CA TRP A 101 -19.66 3.30 -17.49
C TRP A 101 -19.44 4.12 -16.22
N VAL A 102 -18.50 3.75 -15.35
CA VAL A 102 -18.22 4.51 -14.13
C VAL A 102 -17.71 5.92 -14.45
N ASN A 103 -16.73 6.05 -15.36
CA ASN A 103 -16.20 7.37 -15.73
C ASN A 103 -17.23 8.28 -16.37
N LYS A 104 -18.20 7.70 -17.10
CA LYS A 104 -19.30 8.46 -17.71
C LYS A 104 -20.35 8.91 -16.69
N ASN A 105 -20.68 8.07 -15.71
CA ASN A 105 -21.88 8.25 -14.87
C ASN A 105 -21.59 8.71 -13.43
N ILE A 106 -20.36 8.53 -12.93
CA ILE A 106 -20.00 8.89 -11.56
C ILE A 106 -19.00 10.04 -11.58
N VAL A 107 -19.52 11.25 -11.46
CA VAL A 107 -18.74 12.49 -11.42
C VAL A 107 -17.91 12.52 -10.13
N ASN A 108 -16.70 13.10 -10.19
CA ASN A 108 -15.74 13.24 -9.08
C ASN A 108 -15.06 11.95 -8.58
N ILE A 109 -15.24 10.80 -9.23
CA ILE A 109 -14.44 9.60 -8.98
C ILE A 109 -13.54 9.34 -10.17
N ILE A 110 -12.22 9.36 -9.93
CA ILE A 110 -11.25 8.89 -10.92
C ILE A 110 -10.98 7.42 -10.69
N LEU A 111 -11.50 6.57 -11.57
CA LEU A 111 -10.99 5.21 -11.67
C LEU A 111 -9.65 5.23 -12.40
N ILE A 112 -8.68 4.51 -11.85
CA ILE A 112 -7.38 4.30 -12.51
C ILE A 112 -7.41 2.88 -13.08
N GLN A 113 -7.58 2.76 -14.40
CA GLN A 113 -7.41 1.48 -15.08
C GLN A 113 -5.92 1.23 -15.27
N ASN A 114 -5.29 0.55 -14.31
CA ASN A 114 -3.93 0.06 -14.49
C ASN A 114 -3.95 -1.19 -15.38
N PHE A 115 -4.09 -0.99 -16.70
CA PHE A 115 -3.94 -2.06 -17.69
C PHE A 115 -2.46 -2.43 -17.79
N PHE A 116 -2.02 -3.29 -16.87
CA PHE A 116 -0.88 -4.18 -17.01
C PHE A 116 0.33 -3.62 -17.81
N LEU A 117 1.17 -2.80 -17.16
CA LEU A 117 2.53 -2.51 -17.63
C LEU A 117 3.45 -3.73 -17.44
N LEU A 118 3.11 -4.88 -18.06
CA LEU A 118 3.98 -6.07 -18.05
C LEU A 118 5.04 -6.05 -19.16
N LYS A 119 4.98 -5.13 -20.13
CA LYS A 119 5.86 -5.20 -21.32
C LYS A 119 7.34 -4.88 -21.04
N ASN A 120 7.67 -4.22 -19.92
CA ASN A 120 9.05 -3.83 -19.56
C ASN A 120 9.54 -4.42 -18.22
N THR A 121 9.12 -5.64 -17.91
CA THR A 121 9.27 -6.22 -16.57
C THR A 121 10.61 -6.84 -16.28
N LYS A 122 11.28 -7.47 -17.26
CA LYS A 122 12.47 -8.30 -17.00
C LYS A 122 13.68 -7.49 -16.51
N LEU A 123 14.02 -6.39 -17.20
CA LEU A 123 15.14 -5.51 -16.83
C LEU A 123 14.86 -4.72 -15.53
N LYS A 124 13.63 -4.19 -15.37
CA LYS A 124 13.21 -3.56 -14.11
C LYS A 124 13.30 -4.57 -12.96
N TYR A 125 12.80 -5.80 -13.14
CA TYR A 125 12.80 -6.83 -12.11
C TYR A 125 14.21 -7.20 -11.64
N LEU A 126 15.18 -7.32 -12.56
CA LEU A 126 16.55 -7.69 -12.23
C LEU A 126 17.24 -6.62 -11.37
N ASN A 127 17.13 -5.34 -11.78
CA ASN A 127 17.63 -4.20 -10.98
C ASN A 127 16.97 -4.14 -9.60
N TRP A 128 15.66 -4.45 -9.50
CA TRP A 128 14.96 -4.43 -8.23
C TRP A 128 15.28 -5.61 -7.32
N LYS A 129 15.61 -6.78 -7.86
CA LYS A 129 16.10 -7.92 -7.06
C LYS A 129 17.40 -7.53 -6.35
N ILE A 130 18.29 -6.83 -7.05
CA ILE A 130 19.54 -6.29 -6.47
C ILE A 130 19.24 -5.26 -5.38
N VAL A 131 18.30 -4.32 -5.61
CA VAL A 131 17.91 -3.33 -4.59
C VAL A 131 17.26 -4.00 -3.37
N PHE A 132 16.41 -5.01 -3.56
CA PHE A 132 15.81 -5.77 -2.46
C PHE A 132 16.84 -6.59 -1.67
N GLU A 133 17.82 -7.20 -2.34
CA GLU A 133 18.91 -7.92 -1.67
C GLU A 133 19.84 -6.95 -0.91
N LYS A 134 20.12 -5.75 -1.45
CA LYS A 134 20.80 -4.68 -0.69
C LYS A 134 20.03 -4.28 0.58
N ARG A 135 18.70 -4.09 0.48
CA ARG A 135 17.84 -3.79 1.65
C ARG A 135 17.84 -4.90 2.71
N LYS A 136 17.99 -6.15 2.29
CA LYS A 136 18.11 -7.31 3.19
C LYS A 136 19.42 -7.27 3.99
N ASN A 137 20.51 -6.85 3.34
CA ASN A 137 21.81 -6.68 4.00
C ASN A 137 21.81 -5.48 4.94
N ASP A 138 21.15 -4.38 4.57
CA ASP A 138 20.94 -3.23 5.46
C ASP A 138 20.05 -3.61 6.66
N SER A 139 19.07 -4.50 6.48
CA SER A 139 18.23 -5.04 7.56
C SER A 139 19.01 -5.89 8.58
N TRP A 140 20.19 -6.41 8.23
CA TRP A 140 21.06 -7.12 9.20
C TRP A 140 21.64 -6.15 10.24
N TYR A 141 21.93 -4.90 9.85
CA TYR A 141 22.32 -3.83 10.78
C TYR A 141 21.19 -3.47 11.76
N PHE A 142 19.92 -3.59 11.36
CA PHE A 142 18.78 -3.40 12.27
C PHE A 142 18.66 -4.52 13.31
N LYS A 143 19.03 -5.76 12.97
CA LYS A 143 19.04 -6.87 13.93
C LYS A 143 20.12 -6.67 15.00
N THR A 144 21.31 -6.22 14.61
CA THR A 144 22.43 -6.02 15.55
C THR A 144 22.23 -4.81 16.47
N SER A 145 21.65 -3.70 15.97
CA SER A 145 21.39 -2.50 16.79
C SER A 145 20.20 -2.66 17.76
N PHE A 146 19.15 -3.42 17.42
CA PHE A 146 18.09 -3.80 18.38
C PHE A 146 18.59 -4.80 19.45
N ILE A 147 19.50 -5.71 19.09
CA ILE A 147 20.13 -6.62 20.06
C ILE A 147 21.04 -5.85 21.02
N HIS A 148 21.78 -4.85 20.53
CA HIS A 148 22.64 -3.99 21.36
C HIS A 148 21.81 -3.15 22.35
N SER A 149 20.69 -2.57 21.90
CA SER A 149 19.73 -1.83 22.73
C SER A 149 19.05 -2.69 23.82
N LYS A 150 18.78 -3.97 23.53
CA LYS A 150 18.26 -4.91 24.54
C LYS A 150 19.33 -5.32 25.56
N LYS A 151 20.59 -5.42 25.15
CA LYS A 151 21.72 -5.75 26.06
C LYS A 151 22.02 -4.59 27.03
N THR A 152 21.94 -3.34 26.56
CA THR A 152 22.10 -2.15 27.41
C THR A 152 20.93 -1.94 28.38
N ARG A 153 19.69 -2.31 28.02
CA ARG A 153 18.54 -2.31 28.95
C ARG A 153 18.61 -3.41 30.01
N LYS A 154 19.10 -4.61 29.66
CA LYS A 154 19.28 -5.71 30.63
C LYS A 154 20.40 -5.44 31.66
N ASN A 155 21.44 -4.67 31.28
CA ASN A 155 22.51 -4.28 32.21
C ASN A 155 22.15 -3.07 33.10
N ARG A 156 21.22 -2.19 32.68
CA ARG A 156 20.75 -1.08 33.54
C ARG A 156 19.79 -1.51 34.66
N ASN A 157 19.08 -2.63 34.50
CA ASN A 157 18.15 -3.14 35.52
C ASN A 157 18.79 -3.99 36.63
N LYS A 158 20.13 -4.06 36.72
CA LYS A 158 20.82 -4.78 37.81
C LYS A 158 21.46 -3.86 38.87
N ASN A 159 21.56 -2.56 38.61
CA ASN A 159 22.26 -1.63 39.51
C ASN A 159 21.42 -0.35 39.77
N ASN A 160 20.34 -0.44 40.57
CA ASN A 160 19.79 0.66 41.40
C ASN A 160 18.63 0.09 42.27
N ILE A 161 18.89 -0.21 43.55
CA ILE A 161 18.44 0.53 44.78
C ILE A 161 16.93 0.28 45.06
N ILE A 162 16.54 -0.60 45.99
CA ILE A 162 16.47 -0.47 47.48
C ILE A 162 15.41 0.56 47.93
N SER A 163 14.46 0.05 48.76
CA SER A 163 13.48 0.67 49.70
C SER A 163 13.44 2.20 49.84
N PHE A 164 12.30 2.88 49.98
CA PHE A 164 10.99 2.55 50.59
C PHE A 164 9.83 3.00 49.69
#